data_AF-A0A371RHA5-F1
#
_entry.id   AF-A0A371RHA5-F1
#
_cell.length_a   1.000
_cell.length_b   1.000
_cell.length_c   1.000
_cell.angle_alpha   90.00
_cell.angle_beta   90.00
_cell.angle_gamma   90.00
#
_symmetry.space_group_name_H-M   'P 1'
#
loop_
_entity.id
_entity.type
_entity.pdbx_description
1 polymer ?
#
loop_
_entity_poly.entity_id
_entity_poly.type
_entity_poly.pdbx_seq_one_letter_code
_entity_poly.pdbx_strand_id
1 'polypeptide(L)'
;MSHTPFELSEEFPEYAPLIQKMNKGDAHFQRLTEAYHTLNRYVHRAESDIEPTSHQYLEEMKVRRSHLKDEILQMLKTGSEKPESDTPSSENPSIHSDF
;
A
#
# COMPACT_ATOMS: atom_id res chain seq x y z
N MET A 1 -24.14 -2.03 0.39
CA MET A 1 -22.70 -2.28 0.50
C MET A 1 -22.09 -1.84 -0.82
N SER A 2 -21.44 -0.67 -0.85
CA SER A 2 -20.84 -0.14 -2.08
C SER A 2 -19.62 -0.97 -2.42
N HIS A 3 -19.76 -1.85 -3.42
CA HIS A 3 -18.66 -2.64 -3.96
C HIS A 3 -17.85 -1.69 -4.85
N THR A 4 -16.88 -1.00 -4.27
CA THR A 4 -15.90 -0.25 -5.05
C THR A 4 -14.99 -1.27 -5.74
N PRO A 5 -14.78 -1.21 -7.06
CA PRO A 5 -13.76 -2.05 -7.70
C PRO A 5 -12.35 -1.64 -7.24
N PHE A 6 -11.40 -2.58 -7.14
CA PHE A 6 -10.01 -2.35 -6.71
C PHE A 6 -9.85 -2.00 -5.22
N GLU A 7 -10.54 -2.76 -4.37
CA GLU A 7 -10.35 -2.67 -2.93
C GLU A 7 -8.97 -3.22 -2.53
N LEU A 8 -8.36 -2.65 -1.47
CA LEU A 8 -7.05 -3.11 -0.98
C LEU A 8 -7.03 -4.60 -0.64
N SER A 9 -8.17 -5.14 -0.21
CA SER A 9 -8.37 -6.56 0.08
C SER A 9 -8.26 -7.45 -1.18
N GLU A 10 -8.61 -6.91 -2.35
CA GLU A 10 -8.51 -7.60 -3.65
C GLU A 10 -7.09 -7.49 -4.22
N GLU A 11 -6.43 -6.35 -4.01
CA GLU A 11 -5.03 -6.15 -4.44
C GLU A 11 -4.03 -6.90 -3.55
N PHE A 12 -4.36 -7.06 -2.26
CA PHE A 12 -3.50 -7.70 -1.26
C PHE A 12 -4.26 -8.78 -0.48
N PRO A 13 -4.69 -9.87 -1.14
CA PRO A 13 -5.49 -10.91 -0.49
C PRO A 13 -4.73 -11.61 0.65
N GLU A 14 -3.40 -11.72 0.53
CA GLU A 14 -2.53 -12.28 1.56
C GLU A 14 -2.48 -11.44 2.84
N TYR A 15 -2.62 -10.11 2.72
CA TYR A 15 -2.62 -9.17 3.84
C TYR A 15 -4.03 -8.77 4.29
N ALA A 16 -5.10 -9.24 3.64
CA ALA A 16 -6.49 -8.93 4.01
C ALA A 16 -6.80 -9.06 5.52
N PRO A 17 -6.42 -10.14 6.24
CA PRO A 17 -6.65 -10.23 7.68
C PRO A 17 -5.83 -9.20 8.47
N LEU A 18 -4.62 -8.87 8.01
CA LEU A 18 -3.75 -7.88 8.65
C LEU A 18 -4.28 -6.45 8.42
N ILE A 19 -4.75 -6.14 7.21
CA ILE A 19 -5.42 -4.88 6.86
C ILE A 19 -6.60 -4.63 7.82
N GLN A 20 -7.46 -5.64 8.03
CA GLN A 20 -8.59 -5.49 8.96
C GLN A 20 -8.15 -5.27 10.40
N LYS A 21 -7.06 -5.92 10.83
CA LYS A 21 -6.50 -5.77 12.18
C LYS A 21 -5.90 -4.38 12.37
N MET A 22 -5.09 -3.93 11.43
CA MET A 22 -4.45 -2.62 11.47
C MET A 22 -5.48 -1.49 11.36
N ASN A 23 -6.49 -1.61 10.51
CA ASN A 23 -7.59 -0.62 10.44
C ASN A 23 -8.32 -0.39 11.77
N LYS A 24 -8.36 -1.40 12.65
CA LYS A 24 -9.02 -1.30 13.96
C LYS A 24 -8.11 -0.78 15.07
N GLY A 25 -6.80 -0.88 14.90
CA GLY A 25 -5.80 -0.61 15.95
C GLY A 25 -4.80 0.49 15.63
N ASP A 26 -4.68 0.89 14.37
CA ASP A 26 -3.71 1.86 13.87
C ASP A 26 -4.45 2.98 13.12
N ALA A 27 -4.54 4.14 13.78
CA ALA A 27 -5.20 5.31 13.24
C ALA A 27 -4.47 5.92 12.02
N HIS A 28 -3.16 5.70 11.91
CA HIS A 28 -2.40 6.15 10.73
C HIS A 28 -2.73 5.27 9.54
N PHE A 29 -2.72 3.95 9.73
CA PHE A 29 -3.13 2.99 8.71
C PHE A 29 -4.57 3.25 8.23
N GLN A 30 -5.49 3.51 9.16
CA GLN A 30 -6.88 3.83 8.84
C GLN A 30 -7.02 5.08 7.95
N ARG A 31 -6.21 6.11 8.19
CA ARG A 31 -6.24 7.32 7.35
C ARG A 31 -5.72 7.05 5.94
N LEU A 32 -4.70 6.20 5.81
CA LEU A 32 -4.15 5.84 4.50
C LEU A 32 -5.13 5.01 3.67
N THR A 33 -5.76 4.00 4.28
CA THR A 33 -6.81 3.21 3.63
C THR A 33 -8.00 4.10 3.24
N GLU A 34 -8.49 4.97 4.12
CA GLU A 34 -9.58 5.92 3.79
C GLU A 34 -9.21 6.87 2.64
N ALA A 35 -7.99 7.42 2.64
CA ALA A 35 -7.48 8.27 1.57
C ALA A 35 -7.42 7.51 0.24
N TYR A 36 -6.93 6.27 0.28
CA TYR A 36 -6.87 5.39 -0.89
C TYR A 36 -8.27 5.12 -1.45
N HIS A 37 -9.23 4.70 -0.61
CA HIS A 37 -10.60 4.44 -1.04
C HIS A 37 -11.27 5.70 -1.60
N THR A 38 -10.98 6.88 -1.02
CA THR A 38 -11.52 8.15 -1.50
C THR A 38 -10.98 8.51 -2.87
N LEU A 39 -9.66 8.41 -3.08
CA LEU A 39 -9.05 8.64 -4.39
C LEU A 39 -9.50 7.62 -5.43
N ASN A 40 -9.62 6.35 -5.07
CA ASN A 40 -10.07 5.32 -5.99
C ASN A 40 -11.52 5.58 -6.48
N ARG A 41 -12.42 5.98 -5.56
CA ARG A 41 -13.77 6.41 -5.93
C ARG A 41 -13.76 7.66 -6.82
N TYR A 42 -12.91 8.62 -6.52
CA TYR A 42 -12.78 9.85 -7.31
C TYR A 42 -12.30 9.54 -8.73
N VAL A 43 -11.20 8.80 -8.87
CA VAL A 43 -10.65 8.38 -10.16
C VAL A 43 -11.71 7.62 -10.96
N HIS A 44 -12.41 6.66 -10.35
CA HIS A 44 -13.46 5.92 -11.03
C HIS A 44 -14.61 6.81 -11.52
N ARG A 45 -15.03 7.80 -10.72
CA ARG A 45 -16.07 8.77 -11.12
C ARG A 45 -15.61 9.70 -12.25
N ALA A 46 -14.37 10.17 -12.16
CA ALA A 46 -13.77 11.02 -13.17
C ALA A 46 -13.53 10.27 -14.50
N GLU A 47 -13.15 8.99 -14.44
CA GLU A 47 -13.06 8.11 -15.62
C GLU A 47 -14.43 7.77 -16.22
N SER A 48 -15.48 7.76 -15.39
CA SER A 48 -16.86 7.53 -15.83
C SER A 48 -17.53 8.79 -16.41
N ASP A 49 -16.78 9.88 -16.60
CA ASP A 49 -17.26 11.18 -17.12
C ASP A 49 -18.38 11.81 -16.27
N ILE A 50 -18.51 11.38 -15.01
CA ILE A 50 -19.51 11.88 -14.06
C ILE A 50 -19.08 13.25 -13.50
N GLU A 51 -17.78 13.50 -13.43
CA GLU A 51 -17.20 14.72 -12.89
C GLU A 51 -16.19 15.29 -13.91
N PRO A 52 -16.39 16.51 -14.46
CA PRO A 52 -15.48 17.09 -15.41
C PRO A 52 -14.16 17.42 -14.69
N THR A 53 -13.19 16.52 -14.82
CA THR A 53 -11.84 16.71 -14.28
C THR A 53 -10.83 16.89 -15.41
N SER A 54 -9.82 17.72 -15.17
CA SER A 54 -8.75 17.89 -16.15
C SER A 54 -7.93 16.60 -16.24
N HIS A 55 -7.49 16.23 -17.45
CA HIS A 55 -6.65 15.05 -17.65
C HIS A 55 -5.40 15.06 -16.75
N GLN A 56 -4.78 16.23 -16.59
CA GLN A 56 -3.63 16.41 -15.69
C GLN A 56 -3.97 16.07 -14.23
N TYR A 57 -5.11 16.55 -13.73
CA TYR A 57 -5.54 16.24 -12.36
C TYR A 57 -5.85 14.75 -12.16
N LEU A 58 -6.45 14.10 -13.16
CA LEU A 58 -6.70 12.66 -13.13
C LEU A 58 -5.39 11.85 -13.03
N GLU A 59 -4.39 12.20 -13.82
CA GLU A 59 -3.08 11.57 -13.78
C GLU A 59 -2.38 11.82 -12.43
N GLU A 60 -2.47 13.02 -11.87
CA GLU A 60 -1.98 13.30 -10.51
C GLU A 60 -2.68 12.42 -9.45
N MET A 61 -3.99 12.21 -9.57
CA MET A 61 -4.73 11.34 -8.64
C MET A 61 -4.31 9.87 -8.79
N LYS A 62 -4.04 9.40 -10.01
CA LYS A 62 -3.52 8.04 -10.26
C LYS A 62 -2.15 7.84 -9.62
N VAL A 63 -1.25 8.82 -9.77
CA VAL A 63 0.07 8.79 -9.13
C VAL A 63 -0.07 8.77 -7.61
N ARG A 64 -0.90 9.66 -7.02
CA ARG A 64 -1.17 9.65 -5.58
C ARG A 64 -1.76 8.32 -5.10
N ARG A 65 -2.67 7.71 -5.86
CA ARG A 65 -3.23 6.38 -5.55
C ARG A 65 -2.11 5.32 -5.49
N SER A 66 -1.16 5.36 -6.42
CA SER A 66 0.00 4.45 -6.40
C SER A 66 0.86 4.65 -5.15
N HIS A 67 1.17 5.90 -4.80
CA HIS A 67 1.97 6.19 -3.61
C HIS A 67 1.31 5.71 -2.31
N LEU A 68 0.00 5.94 -2.15
CA LEU A 68 -0.73 5.42 -0.99
C LEU A 68 -0.67 3.91 -0.92
N LYS A 69 -0.73 3.23 -2.07
CA LYS A 69 -0.62 1.78 -2.12
C LYS A 69 0.74 1.30 -1.63
N ASP A 70 1.82 1.96 -2.08
CA ASP A 70 3.18 1.63 -1.65
C ASP A 70 3.37 1.85 -0.15
N GLU A 71 2.84 2.94 0.40
CA GLU A 71 2.89 3.26 1.84
C GLU A 71 2.11 2.24 2.68
N ILE A 72 0.89 1.88 2.25
CA ILE A 72 0.09 0.83 2.88
C ILE A 72 0.84 -0.51 2.86
N LEU A 73 1.45 -0.87 1.73
CA LEU A 73 2.22 -2.10 1.61
C LEU A 73 3.43 -2.11 2.56
N GLN A 74 4.15 -0.99 2.70
CA GLN A 74 5.24 -0.88 3.67
C GLN A 74 4.76 -1.11 5.10
N MET A 75 3.65 -0.48 5.49
CA MET A 75 3.07 -0.68 6.82
C MET A 75 2.63 -2.12 7.06
N LEU A 76 2.06 -2.78 6.04
CA LEU A 76 1.67 -4.19 6.13
C LEU A 76 2.88 -5.10 6.30
N LYS A 77 3.97 -4.85 5.57
CA LYS A 77 5.22 -5.59 5.74
C LYS A 77 5.76 -5.43 7.16
N THR A 78 5.92 -4.20 7.64
CA THR A 78 6.36 -3.94 9.02
C THR A 78 5.43 -4.55 10.07
N GLY A 79 4.12 -4.53 9.84
CA GLY A 79 3.12 -5.15 10.73
C GLY A 79 3.13 -6.68 10.71
N SER A 80 3.59 -7.29 9.61
CA SER A 80 3.79 -8.73 9.45
C SER A 80 5.12 -9.22 10.01
N GLU A 81 6.16 -8.36 9.97
CA GLU A 81 7.54 -8.63 10.39
C GLU A 81 7.76 -8.53 11.91
N LYS A 82 6.81 -8.97 12.75
CA LYS A 82 7.09 -9.06 14.20
C LYS A 82 8.36 -9.90 14.43
N PRO A 83 9.27 -9.48 15.35
CA PRO A 83 10.71 -9.65 15.17
C PRO A 83 11.19 -11.01 15.67
N GLU A 84 11.42 -11.95 14.76
CA GLU A 84 12.32 -13.07 15.03
C GLU A 84 13.26 -13.23 13.83
N SER A 85 14.50 -12.78 14.04
CA SER A 85 15.71 -13.07 13.25
C SER A 85 15.68 -12.82 11.74
N ASP A 86 16.26 -11.69 11.31
CA ASP A 86 17.53 -11.82 10.60
C ASP A 86 18.44 -10.63 10.92
N THR A 87 19.39 -10.92 11.80
CA THR A 87 20.61 -10.14 12.05
C THR A 87 21.30 -9.74 10.74
N PRO A 88 22.05 -8.63 10.73
CA PRO A 88 22.78 -8.22 9.54
C PRO A 88 23.86 -9.27 9.28
N SER A 89 23.75 -10.01 8.17
CA SER A 89 24.93 -10.69 7.59
C SER A 89 25.85 -9.62 6.99
N SER A 90 26.57 -8.92 7.88
CA SER A 90 27.94 -8.51 7.58
C SER A 90 28.85 -9.71 7.74
N GLU A 91 29.86 -9.78 6.88
CA GLU A 91 30.98 -10.73 6.84
C GLU A 91 30.59 -12.16 6.39
N ASN A 92 31.15 -12.74 5.32
CA ASN A 92 32.54 -12.67 4.90
C ASN A 92 32.63 -13.23 3.46
N PRO A 93 33.12 -12.48 2.44
CA PRO A 93 33.69 -13.15 1.29
C PRO A 93 35.08 -13.64 1.71
N SER A 94 35.14 -14.90 2.17
CA SER A 94 36.38 -15.67 2.18
C SER A 94 36.95 -15.71 0.76
N ILE A 95 37.77 -14.72 0.43
CA ILE A 95 38.61 -14.72 -0.77
C ILE A 95 40.04 -14.85 -0.27
N HIS A 96 40.48 -16.10 -0.23
CA HIS A 96 41.71 -16.56 -0.85
C HIS A 96 42.88 -15.56 -0.90
N SER A 97 43.99 -15.87 -0.22
CA SER A 97 45.21 -16.26 -0.94
C SER A 97 46.44 -16.17 -0.03
N ASP A 98 47.20 -17.26 -0.04
CA ASP A 98 48.65 -17.38 0.17
C ASP A 98 49.44 -16.07 0.36
N PHE A 99 50.02 -15.90 1.56
CA PHE A 99 51.46 -15.64 1.74
C PHE A 99 51.91 -15.85 3.19
#